data_AF-A0AAW1MF73-F1
#
_entry.id   AF-A0AAW1MF73-F1
#
_cell.length_a   1.000
_cell.length_b   1.000
_cell.length_c   1.000
_cell.angle_alpha   90.00
_cell.angle_beta   90.00
_cell.angle_gamma   90.00
#
_symmetry.space_group_name_H-M   'P 1'
#
loop_
_entity.id
_entity.type
_entity.pdbx_description
1 polymer ?
#
loop_
_entity_poly.entity_id
_entity_poly.type
_entity_poly.pdbx_seq_one_letter_code
_entity_poly.pdbx_strand_id
1 'polypeptide(L)'
;MADPPWDIHMELPYGTMSDDEMRQLGIPQLQDEGLIFLWVTGRAMELGREWRECLKLWGYERVDEIIWVKTNQLQRIIRTGRTGHWLNHGKEHCLVGMKGNPKNLNRGLDSDVIVAEVRATSHKPDEIYGMIERLSPGTRKIELFGRPHNIQPNWITLGNQVEGIKLIDEVLIENFRKRYPDGNCMVPSTEPAH
;
A
#
# COMPACT_ATOMS: atom_id res chain seq x y z
N MET A 1 -4.26 -1.02 1.71
CA MET A 1 -2.77 -1.01 1.71
C MET A 1 -2.29 -0.36 0.43
N ALA A 2 -1.15 0.33 0.46
CA ALA A 2 -0.54 0.88 -0.74
C ALA A 2 0.98 0.76 -0.67
N ASP A 3 1.61 0.42 -1.79
CA ASP A 3 3.06 0.51 -2.03
C ASP A 3 3.35 1.44 -3.22
N PRO A 4 3.24 2.77 -3.03
CA PRO A 4 3.30 3.70 -4.14
C PRO A 4 4.70 3.84 -4.75
N PRO A 5 4.79 4.11 -6.06
CA PRO A 5 6.05 4.40 -6.74
C PRO A 5 6.47 5.86 -6.48
N TRP A 6 6.81 6.18 -5.22
CA TRP A 6 7.20 7.53 -4.81
C TRP A 6 8.31 8.12 -5.70
N ASP A 7 8.15 9.36 -6.14
CA ASP A 7 9.28 10.13 -6.68
C ASP A 7 10.23 10.48 -5.54
N ILE A 8 11.29 9.68 -5.41
CA ILE A 8 12.35 9.92 -4.43
C ILE A 8 13.46 10.81 -4.99
N HIS A 9 13.24 11.51 -6.11
CA HIS A 9 14.23 12.35 -6.81
C HIS A 9 15.54 11.61 -7.08
N MET A 10 15.43 10.38 -7.59
CA MET A 10 16.53 9.55 -8.06
C MET A 10 16.11 8.90 -9.39
N GLU A 11 17.09 8.59 -10.24
CA GLU A 11 16.82 7.77 -11.42
C GLU A 11 16.45 6.35 -10.98
N LEU A 12 15.19 5.99 -11.23
CA LEU A 12 14.64 4.67 -10.97
C LEU A 12 14.34 3.97 -12.30
N PRO A 13 14.49 2.63 -12.37
CA PRO A 13 14.23 1.87 -13.60
C PRO A 13 12.72 1.66 -13.87
N TYR A 14 11.85 2.44 -13.23
CA TYR A 14 10.40 2.38 -13.32
C TYR A 14 9.79 3.78 -13.18
N GLY A 15 8.58 3.96 -13.72
CA GLY A 15 7.85 5.22 -13.61
C GLY A 15 7.47 5.54 -12.16
N THR A 16 7.71 6.77 -11.74
CA THR A 16 7.34 7.30 -10.43
C THR A 16 6.08 8.16 -10.54
N MET A 17 5.44 8.41 -9.41
CA MET A 17 4.32 9.32 -9.27
C MET A 17 4.79 10.57 -8.53
N SER A 18 4.45 11.75 -9.07
CA SER A 18 4.77 13.04 -8.45
C SER A 18 3.97 13.25 -7.15
N ASP A 19 4.44 14.16 -6.30
CA ASP A 19 3.78 14.44 -5.03
C ASP A 19 2.35 14.96 -5.20
N ASP A 20 2.09 15.75 -6.25
CA ASP A 20 0.76 16.27 -6.52
C ASP A 20 -0.21 15.19 -7.01
N GLU A 21 0.26 14.26 -7.85
CA GLU A 21 -0.52 13.08 -8.24
C GLU A 21 -0.83 12.19 -7.02
N MET A 22 0.16 11.98 -6.15
CA MET A 22 -0.03 11.24 -4.90
C MET A 22 -1.09 11.90 -4.01
N ARG A 23 -1.04 13.23 -3.83
CA ARG A 23 -2.02 13.98 -3.03
C ARG A 23 -3.43 13.89 -3.61
N GLN A 24 -3.57 13.85 -4.93
CA GLN A 24 -4.86 13.81 -5.63
C GLN A 24 -5.51 12.42 -5.67
N LEU A 25 -4.86 11.38 -5.16
CA LEU A 25 -5.46 10.05 -5.06
C LEU A 25 -6.77 10.09 -4.25
N GLY A 26 -7.82 9.46 -4.78
CA GLY A 26 -9.15 9.37 -4.18
C GLY A 26 -9.24 8.50 -2.92
N ILE A 27 -8.17 8.37 -2.14
CA ILE A 27 -8.11 7.60 -0.89
C ILE A 27 -9.24 7.95 0.10
N PRO A 28 -9.65 9.23 0.28
CA PRO A 28 -10.74 9.57 1.18
C PRO A 28 -12.07 8.86 0.86
N GLN A 29 -12.32 8.52 -0.40
CA GLN A 29 -13.55 7.89 -0.88
C GLN A 29 -13.57 6.37 -0.64
N LEU A 30 -12.42 5.75 -0.37
CA LEU A 30 -12.31 4.31 -0.21
C LEU A 30 -12.76 3.82 1.17
N GLN A 31 -12.77 4.70 2.18
CA GLN A 31 -12.99 4.28 3.56
C GLN A 31 -13.51 5.43 4.43
N ASP A 32 -14.59 5.16 5.16
CA ASP A 32 -15.12 6.04 6.22
C ASP A 32 -14.41 5.79 7.55
N GLU A 33 -14.33 4.52 7.97
CA GLU A 33 -13.65 4.08 9.19
C GLU A 33 -12.75 2.87 8.92
N GLY A 34 -11.55 2.83 9.50
CA GLY A 34 -10.63 1.70 9.34
C GLY A 34 -9.15 2.10 9.40
N LEU A 35 -8.33 1.34 8.67
CA LEU A 35 -6.87 1.45 8.71
C LEU A 35 -6.27 1.56 7.30
N ILE A 36 -5.22 2.35 7.18
CA ILE A 36 -4.35 2.39 6.01
C ILE A 36 -2.95 1.88 6.37
N PHE A 37 -2.40 1.05 5.50
CA PHE A 37 -1.02 0.56 5.55
C PHE A 37 -0.29 1.15 4.35
N LEU A 38 0.70 2.01 4.60
CA LEU A 38 1.40 2.78 3.57
C LEU A 38 2.91 2.50 3.64
N TRP A 39 3.42 1.80 2.64
CA TRP A 39 4.86 1.55 2.53
C TRP A 39 5.62 2.82 2.15
N VAL A 40 6.71 3.08 2.88
CA VAL A 40 7.59 4.24 2.68
C VAL A 40 9.06 3.81 2.71
N THR A 41 9.85 4.40 1.83
CA THR A 41 11.31 4.17 1.76
C THR A 41 12.06 5.24 2.56
N GLY A 42 13.35 4.99 2.85
CA GLY A 42 14.19 5.87 3.67
C GLY A 42 14.18 7.34 3.25
N ARG A 43 14.24 7.63 1.94
CA ARG A 43 14.18 9.02 1.43
C ARG A 43 12.77 9.60 1.48
N ALA A 44 11.72 8.80 1.26
CA ALA A 44 10.35 9.25 1.51
C ALA A 44 10.15 9.63 2.99
N MET A 45 10.79 8.93 3.93
CA MET A 45 10.79 9.32 5.34
C MET A 45 11.61 10.57 5.66
N GLU A 46 12.72 10.83 4.97
CA GLU A 46 13.52 12.07 5.10
C GLU A 46 12.82 13.28 4.44
N LEU A 47 12.05 13.05 3.38
CA LEU A 47 10.99 13.95 2.86
C LEU A 47 9.79 14.04 3.84
N GLY A 48 9.99 13.71 5.12
CA GLY A 48 9.07 13.38 6.21
C GLY A 48 7.92 14.34 6.54
N ARG A 49 7.71 15.36 5.72
CA ARG A 49 6.47 16.12 5.66
C ARG A 49 5.48 15.44 4.73
N GLU A 50 5.87 14.99 3.54
CA GLU A 50 4.90 14.80 2.45
C GLU A 50 3.97 13.61 2.63
N TRP A 51 4.44 12.45 3.10
CA TRP A 51 3.54 11.33 3.40
C TRP A 51 2.76 11.52 4.70
N ARG A 52 3.30 12.26 5.69
CA ARG A 52 2.54 12.65 6.90
C ARG A 52 1.40 13.57 6.51
N GLU A 53 1.70 14.52 5.62
CA GLU A 53 0.72 15.40 5.03
C GLU A 53 -0.24 14.61 4.13
N CYS A 54 0.17 13.60 3.38
CA CYS A 54 -0.75 12.73 2.62
C CYS A 54 -1.70 11.96 3.54
N LEU A 55 -1.19 11.32 4.61
CA LEU A 55 -2.05 10.63 5.59
C LEU A 55 -3.06 11.59 6.21
N LYS A 56 -2.62 12.78 6.65
CA LYS A 56 -3.51 13.81 7.20
C LYS A 56 -4.51 14.33 6.16
N LEU A 57 -4.06 14.61 4.94
CA LEU A 57 -4.90 15.05 3.81
C LEU A 57 -6.01 14.02 3.53
N TRP A 58 -5.66 12.74 3.63
CA TRP A 58 -6.62 11.65 3.44
C TRP A 58 -7.50 11.38 4.66
N GLY A 59 -7.29 12.09 5.77
CA GLY A 59 -8.06 12.01 7.01
C GLY A 59 -7.61 10.93 7.98
N TYR A 60 -6.36 10.45 7.87
CA TYR A 60 -5.79 9.43 8.75
C TYR A 60 -4.84 10.04 9.78
N GLU A 61 -4.94 9.55 11.01
CA GLU A 61 -3.96 9.77 12.06
C GLU A 61 -2.99 8.59 12.11
N ARG A 62 -1.68 8.84 12.09
CA ARG A 62 -0.68 7.77 12.22
C ARG A 62 -0.71 7.22 13.64
N VAL A 63 -1.05 5.93 13.78
CA VAL A 63 -1.18 5.23 15.06
C VAL A 63 -0.08 4.21 15.32
N ASP A 64 0.55 3.69 14.26
CA ASP A 64 1.59 2.66 14.38
C ASP A 64 2.59 2.74 13.21
N GLU A 65 3.69 1.98 13.32
CA GLU A 65 4.74 1.89 12.30
C GLU A 65 5.37 0.51 12.30
N ILE A 66 5.09 -0.25 11.23
CA ILE A 66 5.67 -1.57 11.02
C ILE A 66 7.04 -1.42 10.34
N ILE A 67 8.02 -2.18 10.81
CA ILE A 67 9.30 -2.34 10.12
C ILE A 67 9.46 -3.75 9.57
N TRP A 68 9.88 -3.85 8.32
CA TRP A 68 10.31 -5.12 7.74
C TRP A 68 11.84 -5.19 7.75
N VAL A 69 12.38 -6.09 8.58
CA VAL A 69 13.80 -6.44 8.61
C VAL A 69 14.10 -7.43 7.48
N LYS A 70 15.00 -7.03 6.59
CA LYS A 70 15.39 -7.79 5.40
C LYS A 70 16.45 -8.82 5.73
N THR A 71 16.08 -10.11 5.66
CA THR A 71 17.01 -11.21 5.85
C THR A 71 17.38 -11.89 4.53
N ASN A 72 18.49 -12.61 4.54
CA ASN A 72 18.84 -13.58 3.50
C ASN A 72 18.33 -14.99 3.89
N GLN A 73 18.57 -15.96 3.01
CA GLN A 73 18.25 -17.39 3.22
C GLN A 73 18.83 -18.02 4.50
N LEU A 74 19.85 -17.38 5.09
CA LEU A 74 20.48 -17.82 6.34
C LEU A 74 19.94 -17.06 7.55
N GLN A 75 18.82 -16.34 7.41
CA GLN A 75 18.20 -15.51 8.45
C GLN A 75 19.15 -14.45 9.03
N ARG A 76 20.09 -13.96 8.20
CA ARG A 76 21.01 -12.88 8.54
C ARG A 76 20.59 -11.60 7.83
N ILE A 77 20.76 -10.47 8.53
CA ILE A 77 20.56 -9.14 7.93
C ILE A 77 21.52 -8.97 6.75
N ILE A 78 21.00 -8.50 5.62
CA ILE A 78 21.81 -8.14 4.46
C ILE A 78 22.57 -6.85 4.78
N ARG A 79 23.88 -6.95 5.00
CA ARG A 79 24.75 -5.83 5.43
C ARG A 79 25.67 -5.31 4.33
N THR A 80 25.78 -6.04 3.22
CA THR A 80 26.66 -5.72 2.09
C THR A 80 25.88 -5.00 0.98
N GLY A 81 26.58 -4.21 0.16
CA GLY A 81 25.98 -3.32 -0.84
C GLY A 81 25.90 -1.86 -0.39
N ARG A 82 25.66 -0.94 -1.34
CA ARG A 82 25.38 0.49 -1.07
C ARG A 82 23.88 0.70 -1.12
N THR A 83 23.20 0.41 -0.01
CA THR A 83 21.73 0.42 0.08
C THR A 83 21.15 1.70 0.71
N GLY A 84 22.00 2.61 1.19
CA GLY A 84 21.61 3.92 1.69
C GLY A 84 22.71 4.97 1.49
N HIS A 85 22.40 6.23 1.75
CA HIS A 85 23.31 7.36 1.51
C HIS A 85 24.45 7.44 2.54
N TRP A 86 24.12 7.23 3.81
CA TRP A 86 25.05 7.34 4.94
C TRP A 86 25.23 6.01 5.68
N LEU A 87 24.13 5.28 5.85
CA LEU A 87 24.10 3.97 6.50
C LEU A 87 23.43 2.97 5.56
N ASN A 88 23.85 1.70 5.62
CA ASN A 88 23.20 0.64 4.87
C ASN A 88 21.77 0.41 5.42
N HIS A 89 20.79 0.40 4.52
CA HIS A 89 19.39 0.16 4.85
C HIS A 89 19.12 -1.35 4.92
N GLY A 90 18.92 -1.85 6.15
CA GLY A 90 18.53 -3.24 6.42
C GLY A 90 17.02 -3.45 6.60
N LYS A 91 16.21 -2.40 6.42
CA LYS A 91 14.76 -2.45 6.64
C LYS A 91 13.97 -1.52 5.72
N GLU A 92 12.69 -1.83 5.55
CA GLU A 92 11.66 -0.95 4.99
C GLU A 92 10.60 -0.63 6.04
N HIS A 93 9.90 0.49 5.87
CA HIS A 93 8.89 0.96 6.82
C HIS A 93 7.50 0.93 6.19
N CYS A 94 6.49 0.60 6.99
CA CYS A 94 5.09 0.65 6.63
C CYS A 94 4.33 1.39 7.72
N LEU A 95 3.83 2.57 7.38
CA LEU A 95 3.08 3.41 8.30
C LEU A 95 1.66 2.87 8.44
N VAL A 96 1.14 2.90 9.66
CA VAL A 96 -0.25 2.52 9.94
C VAL A 96 -1.03 3.76 10.36
N GLY A 97 -2.02 4.12 9.55
CA GLY A 97 -2.92 5.23 9.82
C GLY A 97 -4.32 4.72 10.19
N MET A 98 -5.00 5.41 11.10
CA MET A 98 -6.38 5.16 11.50
C MET A 98 -7.27 6.31 11.08
N LYS A 99 -8.45 6.00 10.53
CA LYS A 99 -9.50 6.96 10.20
C LYS A 99 -10.80 6.54 10.88
N GLY A 100 -11.51 7.50 11.46
CA GLY A 100 -12.75 7.23 12.22
C GLY A 100 -12.51 6.39 13.47
N ASN A 101 -13.51 5.60 13.89
CA ASN A 101 -13.43 4.76 15.08
C ASN A 101 -13.80 3.29 14.81
N PRO A 102 -12.95 2.52 14.11
CA PRO A 102 -13.23 1.13 13.76
C PRO A 102 -13.34 0.24 15.01
N LYS A 103 -14.53 -0.35 15.23
CA LYS A 103 -14.86 -1.07 16.48
C LYS A 103 -14.37 -2.52 16.54
N ASN A 104 -14.19 -3.18 15.40
CA ASN A 104 -13.94 -4.64 15.31
C ASN A 104 -12.50 -4.96 14.91
N LEU A 105 -11.52 -4.37 15.63
CA LEU A 105 -10.10 -4.62 15.40
C LEU A 105 -9.50 -5.46 16.52
N ASN A 106 -8.83 -6.54 16.14
CA ASN A 106 -8.09 -7.40 17.08
C ASN A 106 -6.69 -6.80 17.32
N ARG A 107 -6.62 -5.80 18.20
CA ARG A 107 -5.37 -5.07 18.49
C ARG A 107 -4.40 -5.93 19.32
N GLY A 108 -3.10 -5.82 19.02
CA GLY A 108 -2.03 -6.42 19.83
C GLY A 108 -1.80 -7.92 19.62
N LEU A 109 -2.36 -8.53 18.57
CA LEU A 109 -2.07 -9.93 18.22
C LEU A 109 -0.69 -10.12 17.59
N ASP A 110 -0.26 -9.16 16.77
CA ASP A 110 1.00 -9.19 16.05
C ASP A 110 1.93 -8.08 16.52
N SER A 111 3.24 -8.29 16.38
CA SER A 111 4.27 -7.27 16.64
C SER A 111 4.43 -6.33 15.44
N ASP A 112 4.99 -5.15 15.69
CA ASP A 112 5.33 -4.12 14.70
C ASP A 112 6.61 -4.44 13.90
N VAL A 113 7.16 -5.65 14.03
CA VAL A 113 8.36 -6.10 13.33
C VAL A 113 8.07 -7.34 12.50
N ILE A 114 8.28 -7.24 11.19
CA ILE A 114 8.30 -8.36 10.26
C ILE A 114 9.76 -8.75 10.00
N VAL A 115 10.10 -10.01 10.18
CA VAL A 115 11.40 -10.57 9.78
C VAL A 115 11.14 -11.54 8.64
N ALA A 116 11.55 -11.18 7.44
CA ALA A 116 11.29 -11.99 6.25
C ALA A 116 12.39 -11.82 5.20
N GLU A 117 12.59 -12.88 4.42
CA GLU A 117 13.59 -12.92 3.36
C GLU A 117 13.22 -11.99 2.21
N VAL A 118 14.23 -11.34 1.63
CA VAL A 118 14.04 -10.58 0.38
C VAL A 118 13.82 -11.55 -0.77
N ARG A 119 12.74 -11.35 -1.53
CA ARG A 119 12.37 -12.15 -2.69
C ARG A 119 12.69 -11.39 -3.99
N ALA A 120 11.71 -11.23 -4.87
CA ALA A 120 11.85 -10.42 -6.07
C ALA A 120 11.96 -8.92 -5.75
N THR A 121 12.49 -8.14 -6.69
CA THR A 121 12.63 -6.69 -6.55
C THR A 121 11.29 -6.03 -6.24
N SER A 122 11.26 -5.27 -5.14
CA SER A 122 10.07 -4.55 -4.65
C SER A 122 8.91 -5.46 -4.24
N HIS A 123 9.14 -6.76 -4.02
CA HIS A 123 8.15 -7.67 -3.42
C HIS A 123 8.20 -7.52 -1.89
N LYS A 124 7.17 -6.88 -1.32
CA LYS A 124 6.95 -6.76 0.12
C LYS A 124 6.63 -8.13 0.77
N PRO A 125 6.88 -8.32 2.07
CA PRO A 125 6.67 -9.60 2.75
C PRO A 125 5.18 -9.95 2.77
N ASP A 126 4.83 -11.16 2.33
CA ASP A 126 3.44 -11.64 2.33
C ASP A 126 2.87 -11.77 3.76
N GLU A 127 3.74 -11.81 4.77
CA GLU A 127 3.40 -11.84 6.19
C GLU A 127 2.45 -10.68 6.58
N ILE A 128 2.54 -9.54 5.89
CA ILE A 128 1.66 -8.38 6.13
C ILE A 128 0.18 -8.73 5.88
N TYR A 129 -0.13 -9.58 4.90
CA TYR A 129 -1.51 -9.98 4.62
C TYR A 129 -2.09 -10.78 5.79
N GLY A 130 -1.29 -11.69 6.36
CA GLY A 130 -1.68 -12.47 7.53
C GLY A 130 -1.89 -11.60 8.77
N MET A 131 -1.02 -10.60 8.98
CA MET A 131 -1.18 -9.63 10.08
C MET A 131 -2.48 -8.83 9.91
N ILE A 132 -2.74 -8.31 8.70
CA ILE A 132 -3.95 -7.53 8.42
C ILE A 132 -5.21 -8.39 8.56
N GLU A 133 -5.18 -9.65 8.13
CA GLU A 133 -6.31 -10.58 8.28
C GLU A 133 -6.59 -10.91 9.75
N ARG A 134 -5.56 -11.12 10.57
CA ARG A 134 -5.73 -11.32 12.03
C ARG A 134 -6.28 -10.08 12.71
N LEU A 135 -5.82 -8.89 12.29
CA LEU A 135 -6.26 -7.60 12.81
C LEU A 135 -7.73 -7.29 12.43
N SER A 136 -8.13 -7.60 11.19
CA SER A 136 -9.48 -7.35 10.67
C SER A 136 -9.97 -8.56 9.84
N PRO A 137 -10.45 -9.62 10.49
CA PRO A 137 -10.79 -10.88 9.83
C PRO A 137 -12.07 -10.76 9.00
N GLY A 138 -12.08 -11.36 7.81
CA GLY A 138 -13.26 -11.48 6.94
C GLY A 138 -13.77 -10.17 6.33
N THR A 139 -13.09 -9.05 6.56
CA THR A 139 -13.45 -7.74 5.98
C THR A 139 -12.94 -7.60 4.55
N ARG A 140 -13.63 -6.78 3.75
CA ARG A 140 -13.18 -6.39 2.40
C ARG A 140 -12.00 -5.44 2.52
N LYS A 141 -10.95 -5.70 1.74
CA LYS A 141 -9.69 -4.97 1.76
C LYS A 141 -9.33 -4.54 0.34
N ILE A 142 -8.52 -3.49 0.23
CA ILE A 142 -8.05 -2.97 -1.06
C ILE A 142 -6.54 -2.72 -1.02
N GLU A 143 -5.85 -3.13 -2.07
CA GLU A 143 -4.44 -2.87 -2.30
C GLU A 143 -4.26 -2.01 -3.55
N LEU A 144 -3.54 -0.90 -3.39
CA LEU A 144 -3.16 0.01 -4.47
C LEU A 144 -1.71 -0.22 -4.87
N PHE A 145 -1.43 -0.12 -6.17
CA PHE A 145 -0.14 -0.38 -6.79
C PHE A 145 0.31 -1.85 -6.68
N GLY A 146 -0.65 -2.77 -6.54
CA GLY A 146 -0.37 -4.19 -6.44
C GLY A 146 -0.05 -4.84 -7.80
N ARG A 147 0.60 -5.99 -7.73
CA ARG A 147 1.00 -6.84 -8.87
C ARG A 147 0.26 -8.18 -8.82
N PRO A 148 0.36 -9.05 -9.84
CA PRO A 148 -0.37 -10.33 -9.86
C PRO A 148 -0.11 -11.24 -8.65
N HIS A 149 1.08 -11.19 -8.04
CA HIS A 149 1.40 -11.99 -6.85
C HIS A 149 0.74 -11.46 -5.56
N ASN A 150 0.20 -10.23 -5.58
CA ASN A 150 -0.47 -9.60 -4.45
C ASN A 150 -1.97 -9.95 -4.38
N ILE A 151 -2.50 -10.69 -5.36
CA ILE A 151 -3.92 -11.06 -5.40
C ILE A 151 -4.19 -12.07 -4.29
N GLN A 152 -5.09 -11.70 -3.37
CA GLN A 152 -5.42 -12.48 -2.18
C GLN A 152 -6.95 -12.53 -1.95
N PRO A 153 -7.47 -13.57 -1.28
CA PRO A 153 -8.88 -13.61 -0.87
C PRO A 153 -9.24 -12.39 0.00
N ASN A 154 -10.46 -11.87 -0.14
CA ASN A 154 -10.95 -10.65 0.53
C ASN A 154 -10.28 -9.33 0.08
N TRP A 155 -9.33 -9.36 -0.86
CA TRP A 155 -8.65 -8.18 -1.38
C TRP A 155 -9.09 -7.84 -2.81
N ILE A 156 -9.27 -6.55 -3.08
CA ILE A 156 -9.25 -5.99 -4.43
C ILE A 156 -7.86 -5.44 -4.68
N THR A 157 -7.19 -5.88 -5.74
CA THR A 157 -5.85 -5.42 -6.11
C THR A 157 -5.94 -4.52 -7.34
N LEU A 158 -5.50 -3.26 -7.20
CA LEU A 158 -5.43 -2.29 -8.28
C LEU A 158 -3.97 -2.02 -8.64
N GLY A 159 -3.62 -2.16 -9.91
CA GLY A 159 -2.28 -1.86 -10.43
C GLY A 159 -2.21 -1.97 -11.95
N ASN A 160 -1.28 -1.27 -12.57
CA ASN A 160 -1.11 -1.30 -14.03
C ASN A 160 -0.46 -2.60 -14.55
N GLN A 161 0.03 -3.47 -13.65
CA GLN A 161 0.63 -4.76 -13.97
C GLN A 161 -0.32 -5.94 -13.71
N VAL A 162 -1.56 -5.69 -13.28
CA VAL A 162 -2.56 -6.75 -13.16
C VAL A 162 -3.20 -7.05 -14.53
N GLU A 163 -3.47 -8.33 -14.80
CA GLU A 163 -4.00 -8.75 -16.09
C GLU A 163 -5.51 -8.53 -16.18
N GLY A 164 -5.89 -7.48 -16.90
CA GLY A 164 -7.28 -7.16 -17.21
C GLY A 164 -8.11 -6.85 -15.95
N ILE A 165 -9.42 -7.08 -16.06
CA ILE A 165 -10.40 -6.77 -15.01
C ILE A 165 -11.11 -8.05 -14.61
N LYS A 166 -10.93 -8.47 -13.35
CA LYS A 166 -11.54 -9.67 -12.78
C LYS A 166 -12.29 -9.29 -11.52
N LEU A 167 -13.60 -9.11 -11.65
CA LEU A 167 -14.50 -8.76 -10.54
C LEU A 167 -15.47 -9.92 -10.29
N ILE A 168 -15.76 -10.19 -9.02
CA ILE A 168 -16.69 -11.26 -8.60
C ILE A 168 -17.85 -10.75 -7.74
N ASP A 169 -17.72 -9.55 -7.15
CA ASP A 169 -18.78 -8.92 -6.37
C ASP A 169 -19.83 -8.33 -7.32
N GLU A 170 -21.07 -8.81 -7.24
CA GLU A 170 -22.15 -8.44 -8.17
C GLU A 170 -22.43 -6.94 -8.17
N VAL A 171 -22.46 -6.32 -6.99
CA VAL A 171 -22.70 -4.86 -6.85
C VAL A 171 -21.55 -4.08 -7.47
N LEU A 172 -20.31 -4.54 -7.29
CA LEU A 172 -19.15 -3.91 -7.90
C LEU A 172 -19.15 -4.06 -9.43
N ILE A 173 -19.56 -5.22 -9.95
CA ILE A 173 -19.69 -5.46 -11.40
C ILE A 173 -20.74 -4.53 -12.01
N GLU A 174 -21.90 -4.38 -11.37
CA GLU A 174 -22.96 -3.48 -11.82
C GLU A 174 -22.49 -2.03 -11.83
N ASN A 175 -21.88 -1.57 -10.74
CA ASN A 175 -21.33 -0.22 -10.63
C ASN A 175 -20.22 0.03 -11.67
N PHE A 176 -19.34 -0.94 -11.87
CA PHE A 176 -18.26 -0.84 -12.85
C PHE A 176 -18.82 -0.70 -14.27
N ARG A 177 -19.81 -1.54 -14.66
CA ARG A 177 -20.45 -1.48 -15.98
C ARG A 177 -21.22 -0.18 -16.20
N LYS A 178 -21.89 0.33 -15.16
CA LYS A 178 -22.59 1.62 -15.22
C LYS A 178 -21.60 2.77 -15.45
N ARG A 179 -20.42 2.69 -14.80
CA ARG A 179 -19.41 3.75 -14.81
C ARG A 179 -18.50 3.73 -16.03
N TYR A 180 -18.20 2.54 -16.54
CA TYR A 180 -17.38 2.26 -17.71
C TYR A 180 -18.12 1.28 -18.65
N PRO A 181 -19.14 1.74 -19.40
CA PRO A 181 -19.94 0.88 -20.27
C PRO A 181 -19.11 0.14 -21.32
N ASP A 182 -18.06 0.79 -21.83
CA ASP A 182 -17.16 0.24 -22.84
C ASP A 182 -15.99 -0.57 -22.21
N GLY A 183 -15.99 -0.74 -20.88
CA GLY A 183 -14.92 -1.42 -20.14
C GLY A 183 -13.58 -0.67 -20.08
N ASN A 184 -13.47 0.49 -20.73
CA ASN A 184 -12.26 1.30 -20.74
C ASN A 184 -12.18 2.20 -19.50
N CYS A 185 -11.44 1.77 -18.48
CA CYS A 185 -11.18 2.53 -17.26
C CYS A 185 -9.88 3.36 -17.30
N MET A 186 -9.22 3.47 -18.47
CA MET A 186 -7.97 4.20 -18.62
C MET A 186 -8.17 5.67 -19.02
N VAL A 187 -9.38 6.03 -19.46
CA VAL A 187 -9.73 7.41 -19.82
C VAL A 187 -10.51 8.02 -18.67
N PRO A 188 -10.08 9.19 -18.13
CA PRO A 188 -10.85 9.90 -17.13
C PRO A 188 -12.25 10.18 -17.66
N SER A 189 -13.28 9.96 -16.85
CA SER A 189 -14.62 10.36 -17.28
C SER A 189 -14.75 11.86 -17.38
N THR A 190 -15.58 12.29 -18.31
CA THR A 190 -16.02 13.67 -18.43
C THR A 190 -16.96 14.11 -17.30
N GLU A 191 -17.50 13.18 -16.51
CA GLU A 191 -18.35 13.49 -15.35
C GLU A 191 -17.54 13.55 -14.05
N PRO A 192 -17.78 14.55 -13.18
CA PRO A 192 -17.13 14.64 -11.88
C PRO A 192 -17.55 13.47 -10.97
N ALA A 193 -16.62 12.98 -10.15
CA ALA A 193 -16.91 12.00 -9.11
C ALA A 193 -17.85 12.66 -8.07
N HIS A 194 -19.04 12.09 -7.90
CA HIS A 194 -20.02 12.48 -6.89
C HIS A 194 -19.71 11.88 -5.53
#